data_AF-A0A1S1T4N2-F1
#
_entry.id   AF-A0A1S1T4N2-F1
#
_cell.length_a   1.000
_cell.length_b   1.000
_cell.length_c   1.000
_cell.angle_alpha   90.00
_cell.angle_beta   90.00
_cell.angle_gamma   90.00
#
_symmetry.space_group_name_H-M   'P 1'
#
loop_
_entity.id
_entity.type
_entity.pdbx_description
1 polymer ?
#
loop_
_entity_poly.entity_id
_entity_poly.type
_entity_poly.pdbx_seq_one_letter_code
_entity_poly.pdbx_strand_id
1 'polypeptide(L)'
;MPRAMPAADAAAIGQLVRLRSAREARLARRLNELEERLERIEREKTSAERLLHDISRREDEASPIRKMSPGKLVTGRALLLASQKLELIGRERSLAQARVEELDAERGGLSRMLKECRTELALARRKAARMDALASLDS
;
A
#
# COMPACT_ATOMS: atom_id res chain seq x y z
N MET A 1 38.30 -38.30 19.74
CA MET A 1 37.90 -37.61 20.98
C MET A 1 37.15 -36.35 20.58
N PRO A 2 35.85 -36.18 20.85
CA PRO A 2 35.21 -34.90 20.61
C PRO A 2 35.76 -33.91 21.64
N ARG A 3 36.36 -32.81 21.17
CA ARG A 3 36.82 -31.74 22.06
C ARG A 3 35.57 -31.01 22.57
N ALA A 4 35.37 -30.99 23.89
CA ALA A 4 34.32 -30.20 24.51
C ALA A 4 34.50 -28.73 24.10
N MET A 5 33.45 -28.15 23.49
CA MET A 5 33.41 -26.70 23.22
C MET A 5 33.64 -25.95 24.53
N PRO A 6 34.53 -24.93 24.56
CA PRO A 6 34.65 -24.04 25.71
C PRO A 6 33.28 -23.43 26.04
N ALA A 7 32.90 -23.41 27.32
CA ALA A 7 31.60 -22.90 27.76
C ALA A 7 31.33 -21.44 27.32
N ALA A 8 32.39 -20.65 27.08
CA ALA A 8 32.31 -19.30 26.54
C ALA A 8 31.76 -19.25 25.11
N ASP A 9 32.13 -20.22 24.27
CA ASP A 9 31.68 -20.30 22.87
C ASP A 9 30.21 -20.74 22.80
N ALA A 10 29.79 -21.66 23.67
CA ALA A 10 28.38 -22.06 23.78
C ALA A 10 27.47 -20.89 24.24
N ALA A 11 27.94 -20.07 25.19
CA ALA A 11 27.23 -18.88 25.63
C ALA A 11 27.11 -17.82 24.52
N ALA A 12 28.18 -17.61 23.74
CA ALA A 12 28.19 -16.68 22.60
C ALA A 12 27.22 -17.11 21.50
N ILE A 13 27.19 -18.41 21.15
CA ILE A 13 26.21 -18.97 20.20
C ILE A 13 24.78 -18.77 20.71
N GLY A 14 24.52 -19.02 21.99
CA GLY A 14 23.21 -18.80 22.60
C GLY A 14 22.75 -17.33 22.52
N GLN A 15 23.66 -16.37 22.70
CA GLN A 15 23.35 -14.95 22.54
C GLN A 15 23.03 -14.58 21.08
N LEU A 16 23.79 -15.11 20.12
CA LEU A 16 23.54 -14.89 18.68
C LEU A 16 22.17 -15.43 18.25
N VAL A 17 21.76 -16.61 18.72
CA VAL A 17 20.42 -17.18 18.45
C VAL A 17 19.31 -16.32 19.03
N ARG A 18 19.48 -15.78 20.25
CA ARG A 18 18.50 -14.86 20.86
C ARG A 18 18.38 -13.55 20.08
N LEU A 19 19.50 -12.94 19.72
CA LEU A 19 19.53 -11.72 18.91
C LEU A 19 18.88 -11.93 17.53
N ARG A 20 19.13 -13.09 16.90
CA ARG A 20 18.49 -13.50 15.65
C ARG A 20 16.97 -13.59 15.79
N SER A 21 16.50 -14.34 16.78
CA SER A 21 15.07 -14.55 17.02
C SER A 21 14.35 -13.23 17.30
N ALA A 22 14.98 -12.34 18.08
CA ALA A 22 14.46 -11.00 18.33
C ALA A 22 14.39 -10.15 17.04
N ARG A 23 15.39 -10.23 16.16
CA ARG A 23 15.39 -9.52 14.88
C ARG A 23 14.31 -10.05 13.93
N GLU A 24 14.15 -11.36 13.83
CA GLU A 24 13.09 -11.98 13.02
C GLU A 24 11.69 -11.59 13.51
N ALA A 25 11.46 -11.61 14.83
CA ALA A 25 10.19 -11.19 15.41
C ALA A 25 9.89 -9.71 15.11
N ARG A 26 10.89 -8.82 15.18
CA ARG A 26 10.73 -7.40 14.82
C ARG A 26 10.41 -7.22 13.34
N LEU A 27 11.11 -7.92 12.45
CA LEU A 27 10.85 -7.86 11.01
C LEU A 27 9.47 -8.41 10.65
N ALA A 28 9.04 -9.50 11.30
CA ALA A 28 7.71 -10.07 11.10
C ALA A 28 6.60 -9.11 11.54
N ARG A 29 6.73 -8.47 12.72
CA ARG A 29 5.78 -7.44 13.17
C ARG A 29 5.69 -6.28 12.19
N ARG A 30 6.84 -5.76 11.74
CA ARG A 30 6.90 -4.67 10.78
C ARG A 30 6.30 -5.03 9.41
N LEU A 31 6.47 -6.28 8.96
CA LEU A 31 5.82 -6.78 7.75
C LEU A 31 4.30 -6.77 7.90
N ASN A 32 3.78 -7.32 9.01
CA ASN A 32 2.35 -7.33 9.28
C ASN A 32 1.77 -5.90 9.33
N GLU A 33 2.44 -4.97 10.02
CA GLU A 33 2.02 -3.56 10.08
C GLU A 33 1.94 -2.90 8.70
N LEU A 34 2.92 -3.19 7.82
CA LEU A 34 2.93 -2.67 6.45
C LEU A 34 1.85 -3.32 5.59
N GLU A 35 1.58 -4.61 5.75
CA GLU A 35 0.51 -5.33 5.04
C GLU A 35 -0.87 -4.82 5.46
N GLU A 36 -1.13 -4.65 6.76
CA GLU A 36 -2.36 -4.05 7.26
C GLU A 36 -2.56 -2.61 6.80
N ARG A 37 -1.48 -1.84 6.70
CA ARG A 37 -1.55 -0.47 6.16
C ARG A 37 -1.84 -0.48 4.66
N LEU A 38 -1.23 -1.40 3.91
CA LEU A 38 -1.49 -1.55 2.48
C LEU A 38 -2.95 -1.93 2.21
N GLU A 39 -3.51 -2.87 2.98
CA GLU A 39 -4.91 -3.25 2.87
C GLU A 39 -5.86 -2.08 3.13
N ARG A 40 -5.55 -1.24 4.14
CA ARG A 40 -6.34 -0.03 4.41
C ARG A 40 -6.30 0.94 3.24
N ILE A 41 -5.12 1.21 2.69
CA ILE A 41 -4.95 2.11 1.55
C ILE A 41 -5.68 1.57 0.30
N GLU A 42 -5.63 0.27 0.04
CA GLU A 42 -6.35 -0.35 -1.07
C GLU A 42 -7.88 -0.20 -0.92
N ARG A 43 -8.42 -0.35 0.30
CA ARG A 43 -9.85 -0.11 0.58
C ARG A 43 -10.22 1.35 0.40
N GLU A 44 -9.42 2.27 0.93
CA GLU A 44 -9.61 3.72 0.77
C GLU A 44 -9.57 4.13 -0.70
N LYS A 45 -8.60 3.60 -1.45
CA LYS A 45 -8.44 3.85 -2.88
C LYS A 45 -9.65 3.37 -3.66
N THR A 46 -10.11 2.14 -3.40
CA THR A 46 -11.32 1.60 -4.04
C THR A 46 -12.54 2.50 -3.77
N SER A 47 -12.67 3.03 -2.54
CA SER A 47 -13.74 3.97 -2.20
C SER A 47 -13.61 5.30 -2.94
N ALA A 48 -12.40 5.84 -3.04
CA ALA A 48 -12.11 7.10 -3.74
C ALA A 48 -12.36 6.97 -5.26
N GLU A 49 -11.98 5.85 -5.87
CA GLU A 49 -12.24 5.55 -7.28
C GLU A 49 -13.74 5.44 -7.58
N ARG A 50 -14.52 4.81 -6.69
CA ARG A 50 -15.99 4.76 -6.81
C ARG A 50 -16.60 6.16 -6.75
N LEU A 51 -16.14 6.99 -5.80
CA LEU A 51 -16.59 8.37 -5.69
C LEU A 51 -16.26 9.17 -6.96
N LEU A 52 -15.04 9.02 -7.49
CA LEU A 52 -14.62 9.67 -8.73
C LEU A 52 -15.51 9.24 -9.91
N HIS A 53 -15.83 7.94 -10.01
CA HIS A 53 -16.73 7.43 -11.04
C HIS A 53 -18.15 8.02 -10.91
N ASP A 54 -18.69 8.12 -9.70
CA ASP A 54 -19.98 8.75 -9.44
C ASP A 54 -19.98 10.24 -9.82
N ILE A 55 -18.88 10.96 -9.55
CA ILE A 55 -18.70 12.36 -9.94
C ILE A 55 -18.68 12.48 -11.47
N SER A 56 -17.93 11.63 -12.17
CA SER A 56 -17.91 11.62 -13.64
C SER A 56 -19.29 11.35 -14.23
N ARG A 57 -20.06 10.41 -13.67
CA ARG A 57 -21.46 10.18 -14.10
C ARG A 57 -22.32 11.43 -13.89
N ARG A 58 -22.20 12.09 -12.75
CA ARG A 58 -22.92 13.35 -12.47
C ARG A 58 -22.53 14.48 -13.43
N GLU A 59 -21.26 14.55 -13.83
CA GLU A 59 -20.74 15.49 -14.83
C GLU A 59 -21.40 15.26 -16.19
N ASP A 60 -21.44 14.01 -16.64
CA ASP A 60 -22.09 13.61 -17.89
C ASP A 60 -23.59 13.94 -17.91
N GLU A 61 -24.26 13.70 -16.79
CA GLU A 61 -25.69 13.99 -16.62
C GLU A 61 -26.01 15.49 -16.46
N ALA A 62 -25.04 16.32 -16.08
CA ALA A 62 -25.27 17.75 -15.87
C ALA A 62 -25.37 18.53 -17.20
N SER A 63 -24.97 17.93 -18.33
CA SER A 63 -25.05 18.56 -19.65
C SER A 63 -26.51 18.72 -20.13
N PRO A 64 -27.00 19.97 -20.32
CA PRO A 64 -28.36 20.21 -20.82
C PRO A 64 -28.51 19.71 -22.26
N ILE A 65 -27.45 19.84 -23.06
CA ILE A 65 -27.43 19.48 -24.48
C ILE A 65 -27.68 17.97 -24.66
N ARG A 66 -27.10 17.14 -23.79
CA ARG A 66 -27.28 15.67 -23.84
C ARG A 66 -28.68 15.22 -23.43
N LYS A 67 -29.39 16.01 -22.63
CA LYS A 67 -30.74 15.69 -22.12
C LYS A 67 -31.87 16.24 -23.01
N MET A 68 -31.53 16.86 -24.13
CA MET A 68 -32.51 17.49 -25.00
C MET A 68 -33.09 16.56 -26.06
N SER A 69 -34.41 16.57 -26.17
CA SER A 69 -35.13 15.96 -27.28
C SER A 69 -34.88 16.75 -28.58
N PRO A 70 -34.73 16.08 -29.75
CA PRO A 70 -34.54 16.73 -31.03
C PRO A 70 -35.59 17.82 -31.30
N GLY A 71 -35.17 18.98 -31.80
CA GLY A 71 -36.07 20.08 -32.19
C GLY A 71 -36.48 21.06 -31.09
N LYS A 72 -36.12 20.84 -29.82
CA LYS A 72 -36.26 21.86 -28.77
C LYS A 72 -35.00 22.76 -28.75
N LEU A 73 -35.12 24.00 -28.26
CA LEU A 73 -33.99 24.90 -28.05
C LEU A 73 -33.63 25.00 -26.55
N VAL A 74 -32.33 24.97 -26.22
CA VAL A 74 -31.85 25.31 -24.86
C VAL A 74 -31.98 26.81 -24.66
N THR A 75 -32.49 27.26 -23.51
CA THR A 75 -32.46 28.68 -23.17
C THR A 75 -31.08 29.09 -22.64
N GLY A 76 -30.66 30.33 -22.88
CA GLY A 76 -29.39 30.85 -22.35
C GLY A 76 -29.29 30.75 -20.82
N ARG A 77 -30.42 30.90 -20.10
CA ARG A 77 -30.49 30.70 -18.64
C ARG A 77 -30.20 29.25 -18.24
N ALA A 78 -30.71 28.26 -18.98
CA ALA A 78 -30.44 26.85 -18.69
C ALA A 78 -28.97 26.49 -18.95
N LEU A 79 -28.34 27.07 -19.97
CA LEU A 79 -26.90 26.92 -20.22
C LEU A 79 -26.07 27.53 -19.08
N LEU A 80 -26.42 28.73 -18.61
CA LEU A 80 -25.74 29.40 -17.50
C LEU A 80 -25.81 28.59 -16.19
N LEU A 81 -27.00 28.11 -15.81
CA LEU A 81 -27.17 27.30 -14.59
C LEU A 81 -26.40 25.98 -14.67
N ALA A 82 -26.36 25.35 -15.85
CA ALA A 82 -25.61 24.13 -16.05
C ALA A 82 -24.10 24.35 -16.02
N SER A 83 -23.62 25.47 -16.55
CA SER A 83 -22.20 25.85 -16.49
C SER A 83 -21.72 25.98 -15.04
N GLN A 84 -22.47 26.69 -14.18
CA GLN A 84 -22.14 26.81 -12.75
C GLN A 84 -22.11 25.44 -12.05
N LYS A 85 -23.08 24.57 -12.35
CA LYS A 85 -23.12 23.21 -11.80
C LYS A 85 -21.94 22.36 -12.26
N LEU A 86 -21.58 22.43 -13.54
CA LEU A 86 -20.44 21.72 -14.11
C LEU A 86 -19.12 22.20 -13.52
N GLU A 87 -18.98 23.49 -13.23
CA GLU A 87 -17.78 24.02 -12.58
C GLU A 87 -17.59 23.44 -11.17
N LEU A 88 -18.67 23.37 -10.37
CA LEU A 88 -18.62 22.76 -9.04
C LEU A 88 -18.27 21.26 -9.11
N ILE A 89 -18.90 20.52 -10.02
CA ILE A 89 -18.61 19.10 -10.24
C ILE A 89 -17.16 18.90 -10.71
N GLY A 90 -16.65 19.79 -11.58
CA GLY A 90 -15.26 19.77 -12.02
C GLY A 90 -14.27 19.93 -10.87
N ARG A 91 -14.55 20.84 -9.93
CA ARG A 91 -13.73 21.00 -8.71
C ARG A 91 -13.80 19.76 -7.81
N GLU A 92 -14.99 19.19 -7.60
CA GLU A 92 -15.16 17.93 -6.86
C GLU A 92 -14.34 16.80 -7.51
N ARG A 93 -14.37 16.70 -8.85
CA ARG A 93 -13.60 15.71 -9.61
C ARG A 93 -12.11 15.89 -9.42
N SER A 94 -11.60 17.12 -9.53
CA SER A 94 -10.18 17.42 -9.33
C SER A 94 -9.70 17.03 -7.93
N LEU A 95 -10.50 17.31 -6.89
CA LEU A 95 -10.18 16.91 -5.51
C LEU A 95 -10.18 15.39 -5.33
N ALA A 96 -11.18 14.71 -5.87
CA ALA A 96 -11.25 13.24 -5.82
C ALA A 96 -10.09 12.59 -6.58
N GLN A 97 -9.73 13.13 -7.75
CA GLN A 97 -8.59 12.67 -8.55
C GLN A 97 -7.26 12.83 -7.79
N ALA A 98 -7.03 14.00 -7.19
CA ALA A 98 -5.84 14.24 -6.35
C ALA A 98 -5.76 13.24 -5.19
N ARG A 99 -6.89 12.92 -4.54
CA ARG A 99 -6.92 11.92 -3.46
C ARG A 99 -6.56 10.52 -3.95
N VAL A 100 -7.01 10.12 -5.14
CA VAL A 100 -6.62 8.82 -5.73
C VAL A 100 -5.12 8.78 -6.02
N GLU A 101 -4.56 9.86 -6.57
CA GLU A 101 -3.12 9.97 -6.87
C GLU A 101 -2.25 9.90 -5.60
N GLU A 102 -2.67 10.58 -4.52
CA GLU A 102 -2.03 10.47 -3.20
C GLU A 102 -2.01 9.02 -2.70
N LEU A 103 -3.16 8.34 -2.73
CA LEU A 103 -3.28 6.95 -2.29
C LEU A 103 -2.43 6.00 -3.15
N ASP A 104 -2.32 6.25 -4.46
CA ASP A 104 -1.44 5.49 -5.34
C ASP A 104 0.04 5.71 -5.02
N ALA A 105 0.44 6.95 -4.71
CA ALA A 105 1.81 7.26 -4.29
C ALA A 105 2.15 6.59 -2.97
N GLU A 106 1.26 6.64 -1.98
CA GLU A 106 1.42 5.95 -0.70
C GLU A 106 1.52 4.44 -0.88
N ARG A 107 0.63 3.84 -1.69
CA ARG A 107 0.66 2.42 -2.04
C ARG A 107 2.00 2.02 -2.66
N GLY A 108 2.50 2.82 -3.61
CA GLY A 108 3.80 2.61 -4.25
C GLY A 108 4.96 2.70 -3.26
N GLY A 109 4.87 3.58 -2.25
CA GLY A 109 5.80 3.67 -1.13
C GLY A 109 5.79 2.40 -0.27
N LEU A 110 4.62 1.99 0.20
CA LEU A 110 4.46 0.79 1.04
C LEU A 110 4.89 -0.48 0.32
N SER A 111 4.57 -0.62 -0.96
CA SER A 111 4.95 -1.78 -1.77
C SER A 111 6.48 -1.92 -1.87
N ARG A 112 7.21 -0.80 -2.00
CA ARG A 112 8.68 -0.79 -1.98
C ARG A 112 9.22 -1.21 -0.61
N MET A 113 8.69 -0.65 0.47
CA MET A 113 9.08 -1.01 1.84
C MET A 113 8.82 -2.49 2.15
N LEU A 114 7.70 -3.05 1.69
CA LEU A 114 7.38 -4.47 1.82
C LEU A 114 8.39 -5.34 1.08
N LYS A 115 8.77 -4.96 -0.15
CA LYS A 115 9.78 -5.68 -0.92
C LYS A 115 11.14 -5.68 -0.21
N GLU A 116 11.55 -4.54 0.34
CA GLU A 116 12.78 -4.40 1.13
C GLU A 116 12.74 -5.30 2.38
N CYS A 117 11.67 -5.19 3.19
CA CYS A 117 11.51 -6.01 4.39
C CYS A 117 11.50 -7.51 4.10
N ARG A 118 10.83 -7.95 3.02
CA ARG A 118 10.82 -9.35 2.59
C ARG A 118 12.21 -9.83 2.17
N THR A 119 12.97 -8.98 1.48
CA THR A 119 14.34 -9.27 1.07
C THR A 119 15.26 -9.39 2.29
N GLU A 120 15.16 -8.47 3.24
CA GLU A 120 15.92 -8.52 4.49
C GLU A 120 15.61 -9.77 5.30
N LEU A 121 14.33 -10.14 5.42
CA LEU A 121 13.92 -11.35 6.12
C LEU A 121 14.46 -12.61 5.43
N ALA A 122 14.41 -12.67 4.10
CA ALA A 122 14.97 -13.78 3.34
C ALA A 122 16.49 -13.90 3.53
N LEU A 123 17.22 -12.78 3.54
CA LEU A 123 18.65 -12.75 3.82
C LEU A 123 18.96 -13.20 5.25
N ALA A 124 18.17 -12.75 6.24
CA ALA A 124 18.32 -13.16 7.63
C ALA A 124 18.11 -14.67 7.78
N ARG A 125 17.06 -15.24 7.19
CA ARG A 125 16.78 -16.69 7.19
C ARG A 125 17.86 -17.50 6.50
N ARG A 126 18.42 -17.03 5.37
CA ARG A 126 19.55 -17.70 4.70
C ARG A 126 20.81 -17.71 5.57
N LYS A 127 21.11 -16.60 6.25
CA LYS A 127 22.23 -16.55 7.21
C LYS A 127 22.00 -17.50 8.38
N ALA A 128 20.77 -17.57 8.90
CA ALA A 128 20.38 -18.52 9.94
C ALA A 128 20.65 -19.97 9.51
N ALA A 129 20.11 -20.38 8.36
CA ALA A 129 20.28 -21.74 7.84
C ALA A 129 21.75 -22.12 7.62
N ARG A 130 22.60 -21.19 7.18
CA ARG A 130 24.06 -21.43 7.03
C ARG A 130 24.73 -21.65 8.38
N MET A 131 24.40 -20.85 9.40
CA MET A 131 24.95 -21.04 10.74
C MET A 131 24.46 -22.34 11.38
N ASP A 132 23.18 -22.69 11.20
CA ASP A 132 22.61 -23.94 11.69
C ASP A 132 23.28 -25.16 11.02
N ALA A 133 23.57 -25.07 9.70
CA ALA A 133 24.32 -26.11 8.98
C ALA A 133 25.78 -26.26 9.46
N LEU A 134 26.47 -25.13 9.73
CA LEU A 134 27.83 -25.16 10.31
C LEU A 134 27.83 -25.81 11.69
N ALA A 135 26.85 -25.47 12.55
CA ALA A 135 26.71 -26.07 13.87
C ALA A 135 26.46 -27.59 13.82
N SER A 136 25.80 -28.10 12.77
CA SER A 136 25.57 -29.54 12.57
C SER A 136 26.78 -30.33 12.02
N LEU A 137 27.81 -29.65 11.53
CA LEU A 137 29.05 -30.29 11.04
C LEU A 137 30.10 -30.47 12.17
N ASP A 138 29.98 -29.70 13.24
CA ASP A 138 30.84 -29.78 14.44
C ASP A 138 30.35 -30.83 15.47
N SER A 139 29.15 -31.39 15.28
CA SER A 139 28.55 -32.48 16.07
C SER A 139 28.76 -33.84 15.42
#